data_AF-A0AAE0Y9A6-F1
#
_entry.id   AF-A0AAE0Y9A6-F1
#
_cell.length_a   1.000
_cell.length_b   1.000
_cell.length_c   1.000
_cell.angle_alpha   90.00
_cell.angle_beta   90.00
_cell.angle_gamma   90.00
#
_symmetry.space_group_name_H-M   'P 1'
#
loop_
_entity.id
_entity.type
_entity.pdbx_description
1 polymer ?
#
loop_
_entity_poly.entity_id
_entity_poly.type
_entity_poly.pdbx_seq_one_letter_code
_entity_poly.pdbx_strand_id
1 'polypeptide(L)'
;MHSRKKEQSPRASQLTDFYFHGRRICITLFRYLHCLGKRRLTSLMKQYKSEGIEARIHKRKKVMLHNVLAKEDYERVKDFISNYAELHVMPLPGRIPQSWRSDVFLLPTNCTKISVYRAYEAVVKESGFRCV
;
A
#
# COMPACT_ATOMS: atom_id res chain seq x y z
N MET A 1 22.08 -55.29 25.49
CA MET A 1 21.82 -53.92 24.98
C MET A 1 20.34 -53.61 25.17
N HIS A 2 19.97 -52.86 26.21
CA HIS A 2 18.56 -52.52 26.48
C HIS A 2 18.26 -51.14 25.90
N SER A 3 17.55 -51.10 24.76
CA SER A 3 17.07 -49.87 24.14
C SER A 3 16.04 -49.21 25.05
N ARG A 4 16.33 -48.01 25.55
CA ARG A 4 15.35 -47.20 26.31
C ARG A 4 14.21 -46.82 25.37
N LYS A 5 13.06 -47.47 25.52
CA LYS A 5 11.82 -47.01 24.86
C LYS A 5 11.50 -45.62 25.44
N LYS A 6 11.55 -44.59 24.62
CA LYS A 6 11.04 -43.25 24.98
C LYS A 6 9.53 -43.39 25.19
N GLU A 7 9.08 -43.20 26.42
CA GLU A 7 7.66 -43.02 26.70
C GLU A 7 7.17 -41.78 25.94
N GLN A 8 6.08 -41.94 25.20
CA GLN A 8 5.45 -40.82 24.50
C GLN A 8 4.83 -39.90 25.53
N SER A 9 5.19 -38.61 25.51
CA SER A 9 4.49 -37.65 26.36
C SER A 9 3.00 -37.66 26.00
N PRO A 10 2.10 -37.59 26.99
CA PRO A 10 0.68 -37.45 26.70
C PRO A 10 0.51 -36.20 25.84
N ARG A 11 -0.04 -36.36 24.63
CA ARG A 11 -0.31 -35.24 23.75
C ARG A 11 -1.31 -34.35 24.47
N ALA A 12 -0.87 -33.16 24.86
CA ALA A 12 -1.74 -32.12 25.39
C ALA A 12 -2.97 -32.01 24.48
N SER A 13 -4.15 -32.14 25.08
CA SER A 13 -5.43 -32.03 24.39
C SER A 13 -5.42 -30.81 23.48
N GLN A 14 -5.85 -30.96 22.22
CA GLN A 14 -6.00 -29.80 21.35
C GLN A 14 -7.04 -28.90 22.01
N LEU A 15 -6.63 -27.70 22.41
CA LEU A 15 -7.48 -26.73 23.12
C LEU A 15 -8.71 -26.29 22.28
N THR A 16 -8.81 -26.71 21.02
CA THR A 16 -9.89 -26.35 20.10
C THR A 16 -10.15 -27.49 19.13
N ASP A 17 -11.37 -28.01 19.14
CA ASP A 17 -11.85 -28.94 18.13
C ASP A 17 -12.20 -28.17 16.84
N PHE A 18 -11.77 -28.72 15.69
CA PHE A 18 -12.09 -28.18 14.37
C PHE A 18 -13.13 -29.06 13.70
N TYR A 19 -14.10 -28.44 13.02
CA TYR A 19 -15.16 -29.15 12.33
C TYR A 19 -15.23 -28.74 10.86
N PHE A 20 -15.61 -29.70 10.01
CA PHE A 20 -15.94 -29.47 8.60
C PHE A 20 -17.16 -30.31 8.25
N HIS A 21 -18.24 -29.65 7.79
CA HIS A 21 -19.56 -30.26 7.57
C HIS A 21 -20.03 -31.17 8.74
N GLY A 22 -19.91 -30.66 9.98
CA GLY A 22 -20.35 -31.39 11.18
C GLY A 22 -19.43 -32.52 11.64
N ARG A 23 -18.34 -32.82 10.92
CA ARG A 23 -17.36 -33.84 11.31
C ARG A 23 -16.11 -33.21 11.91
N ARG A 24 -15.62 -33.78 13.00
CA ARG A 24 -14.36 -33.33 13.62
C ARG A 24 -13.18 -33.67 12.72
N ILE A 25 -12.32 -32.69 12.49
CA ILE A 25 -11.10 -32.82 11.68
C ILE A 25 -9.89 -32.30 12.44
N CYS A 26 -8.69 -32.70 12.00
CA CYS A 26 -7.45 -32.19 12.58
C CYS A 26 -7.14 -30.76 12.08
N ILE A 27 -6.36 -30.01 12.86
CA ILE A 27 -5.94 -28.65 12.50
C ILE A 27 -5.22 -28.58 11.14
N THR A 28 -4.46 -29.61 10.77
CA THR A 28 -3.75 -29.67 9.48
C THR A 28 -4.71 -29.73 8.32
N LEU A 29 -5.75 -30.59 8.40
CA LEU A 29 -6.78 -30.71 7.38
C LEU A 29 -7.63 -29.44 7.31
N PHE A 30 -8.00 -28.87 8.46
CA PHE A 30 -8.75 -27.61 8.52
C PHE A 30 -8.00 -26.48 7.79
N ARG A 31 -6.70 -26.37 8.04
CA ARG A 31 -5.84 -25.40 7.36
C ARG A 31 -5.74 -25.63 5.86
N TYR A 32 -5.68 -26.88 5.43
CA TYR A 32 -5.62 -27.24 4.01
C TYR A 32 -6.93 -26.89 3.30
N LEU A 33 -8.07 -27.33 3.83
CA LEU A 33 -9.39 -27.08 3.25
C LEU A 33 -9.73 -25.59 3.13
N HIS A 34 -9.31 -24.78 4.10
CA HIS A 34 -9.57 -23.34 4.12
C HIS A 34 -8.42 -22.48 3.59
N CYS A 35 -7.36 -23.09 3.03
CA CYS A 35 -6.17 -22.39 2.52
C CYS A 35 -5.54 -21.41 3.54
N LEU A 36 -5.41 -21.85 4.80
CA LEU A 36 -4.93 -21.04 5.91
C LEU A 36 -3.50 -21.38 6.33
N GLY A 37 -2.62 -20.38 6.30
CA GLY A 37 -1.33 -20.43 6.98
C GLY A 37 -1.48 -20.50 8.51
N LYS A 38 -0.49 -21.07 9.22
CA LYS A 38 -0.48 -21.17 10.69
C LYS A 38 -0.74 -19.82 11.37
N ARG A 39 -0.02 -18.77 10.94
CA ARG A 39 -0.15 -17.40 11.45
C ARG A 39 -1.55 -16.81 11.23
N ARG A 40 -2.15 -17.09 10.07
CA ARG A 40 -3.49 -16.62 9.73
C ARG A 40 -4.52 -17.27 10.63
N LEU A 41 -4.45 -18.59 10.83
CA LEU A 41 -5.34 -19.31 11.73
C LEU A 41 -5.23 -18.80 13.18
N THR A 42 -4.01 -18.64 13.71
CA THR A 42 -3.81 -18.12 15.08
C THR A 42 -4.34 -16.70 15.24
N SER A 43 -4.18 -15.85 14.23
CA SER A 43 -4.73 -14.49 14.25
C SER A 43 -6.25 -14.51 14.24
N LEU A 44 -6.86 -15.36 13.42
CA LEU A 44 -8.32 -15.50 13.33
C LEU A 44 -8.90 -16.00 14.66
N MET A 45 -8.29 -17.02 15.27
CA MET A 45 -8.72 -17.54 16.57
C MET A 45 -8.60 -16.48 17.68
N LYS A 46 -7.55 -15.66 17.66
CA LYS A 46 -7.39 -14.56 18.62
C LYS A 46 -8.48 -13.51 18.45
N GLN A 47 -8.74 -13.07 17.21
CA GLN A 47 -9.78 -12.09 16.90
C GLN A 47 -11.16 -12.63 17.28
N TYR A 48 -11.46 -13.87 16.92
CA TYR A 48 -12.72 -14.53 17.26
C TYR A 48 -12.97 -14.55 18.77
N LYS A 49 -11.94 -14.82 19.58
CA LYS A 49 -12.04 -14.80 21.04
C LYS A 49 -12.24 -13.41 21.63
N SER A 50 -11.71 -12.36 21.01
CA SER A 50 -11.76 -10.99 21.55
C SER A 50 -12.95 -10.17 21.06
N GLU A 51 -13.29 -10.31 19.78
CA GLU A 51 -14.23 -9.44 19.04
C GLU A 51 -15.39 -10.25 18.41
N GLY A 52 -15.36 -11.59 18.46
CA GLY A 52 -16.39 -12.44 17.84
C GLY A 52 -16.23 -12.60 16.32
N ILE A 53 -17.33 -12.90 15.63
CA ILE A 53 -17.39 -13.00 14.16
C ILE A 53 -17.56 -11.59 13.60
N GLU A 54 -16.48 -10.83 13.60
CA GLU A 54 -16.44 -9.49 13.02
C GLU A 54 -15.52 -9.45 11.79
N ALA A 55 -15.89 -8.61 10.82
CA ALA A 55 -15.04 -8.37 9.66
C ALA A 55 -13.70 -7.81 10.13
N ARG A 56 -12.59 -8.36 9.63
CA ARG A 56 -11.26 -7.85 9.97
C ARG A 56 -11.06 -6.48 9.33
N ILE A 57 -11.26 -5.42 10.10
CA ILE A 57 -10.91 -4.06 9.69
C ILE A 57 -9.39 -3.89 9.82
N HIS A 58 -8.72 -3.53 8.73
CA HIS A 58 -7.30 -3.22 8.77
C HIS A 58 -7.07 -2.02 9.70
N LYS A 59 -6.36 -2.23 10.83
CA LYS A 59 -6.11 -1.20 11.87
C LYS A 59 -5.20 -0.05 11.41
N ARG A 60 -4.92 0.11 10.12
CA ARG A 60 -4.40 1.37 9.60
C ARG A 60 -5.57 2.34 9.51
N LYS A 61 -5.90 2.92 10.66
CA LYS A 61 -6.63 4.18 10.75
C LYS A 61 -6.01 5.13 9.72
N LYS A 62 -6.82 6.01 9.15
CA LYS A 62 -6.47 7.07 8.19
C LYS A 62 -5.45 8.05 8.80
N VAL A 63 -4.28 7.57 9.20
CA VAL A 63 -3.16 8.36 9.68
C VAL A 63 -2.63 9.02 8.44
N MET A 64 -2.90 10.32 8.32
CA MET A 64 -2.19 11.13 7.33
C MET A 64 -0.70 10.91 7.54
N LEU A 65 -0.02 10.48 6.49
CA LEU A 65 1.44 10.34 6.52
C LEU A 65 2.01 11.72 6.86
N HIS A 66 3.09 11.76 7.62
CA HIS A 66 3.75 13.04 7.97
C HIS A 66 4.19 13.85 6.74
N ASN A 67 4.31 13.20 5.58
CA ASN A 67 4.67 13.80 4.29
C ASN A 67 3.46 14.18 3.42
N VAL A 68 2.24 14.18 3.96
CA VAL A 68 1.08 14.66 3.20
C VAL A 68 1.20 16.16 3.03
N LEU A 69 1.25 16.63 1.77
CA LEU A 69 1.12 18.06 1.47
C LEU A 69 -0.23 18.59 1.95
N ALA A 70 -0.24 19.82 2.45
CA ALA A 70 -1.46 20.58 2.58
C ALA A 70 -2.11 20.74 1.19
N LYS A 71 -3.44 20.78 1.14
CA LYS A 71 -4.18 20.87 -0.12
C LYS A 71 -3.81 22.14 -0.89
N GLU A 72 -3.62 23.23 -0.17
CA GLU A 72 -3.26 24.55 -0.67
C GLU A 72 -1.86 24.53 -1.33
N ASP A 73 -0.93 23.75 -0.78
CA ASP A 73 0.40 23.58 -1.36
C ASP A 73 0.33 22.77 -2.65
N TYR A 74 -0.50 21.71 -2.66
CA TYR A 74 -0.70 20.87 -3.82
C TYR A 74 -1.29 21.67 -4.99
N GLU A 75 -2.33 22.47 -4.72
CA GLU A 75 -2.97 23.31 -5.73
C GLU A 75 -1.98 24.33 -6.31
N ARG A 76 -1.17 24.97 -5.47
CA ARG A 76 -0.15 25.93 -5.94
C ARG A 76 0.93 25.30 -6.79
N VAL A 77 1.46 24.13 -6.40
CA VAL A 77 2.44 23.39 -7.20
C VAL A 77 1.84 22.98 -8.54
N LYS A 78 0.59 22.49 -8.53
CA LYS A 78 -0.15 22.12 -9.73
C LYS A 78 -0.30 23.31 -10.67
N ASP A 79 -0.78 24.44 -10.16
CA ASP A 79 -1.01 25.65 -10.96
C ASP A 79 0.30 26.19 -11.54
N PHE A 80 1.38 26.18 -10.75
CA PHE A 80 2.71 26.53 -11.25
C PHE A 80 3.14 25.63 -12.42
N ILE A 81 3.02 24.31 -12.27
CA ILE A 81 3.42 23.36 -13.33
C ILE A 81 2.57 23.54 -14.58
N SER A 82 1.26 23.72 -14.43
CA SER A 82 0.35 23.99 -15.55
C SER A 82 0.72 25.27 -16.29
N ASN A 83 0.91 26.38 -15.58
CA ASN A 83 1.30 27.66 -16.19
C ASN A 83 2.69 27.58 -16.85
N TYR A 84 3.65 26.93 -16.20
CA TYR A 84 4.97 26.71 -16.78
C TYR A 84 4.89 25.86 -18.05
N ALA A 85 4.02 24.84 -18.06
CA ALA A 85 3.80 23.99 -19.22
C ALA A 85 3.22 24.78 -20.39
N GLU A 86 2.20 25.59 -20.16
CA GLU A 86 1.58 26.43 -21.20
C GLU A 86 2.58 27.40 -21.85
N LEU A 87 3.49 27.98 -21.07
CA LEU A 87 4.45 28.98 -21.56
C LEU A 87 5.68 28.38 -22.27
N HIS A 88 6.18 27.24 -21.77
CA HIS A 88 7.51 26.77 -22.14
C HIS A 88 7.53 25.40 -22.83
N VAL A 89 6.48 24.61 -22.71
CA VAL A 89 6.53 23.19 -23.03
C VAL A 89 5.88 22.96 -24.40
N MET A 90 6.53 22.16 -25.25
CA MET A 90 6.01 21.89 -26.58
C MET A 90 5.16 20.63 -26.58
N PRO A 91 4.01 20.60 -27.28
CA PRO A 91 3.26 19.37 -27.46
C PRO A 91 4.14 18.34 -28.18
N LEU A 92 3.99 17.06 -27.84
CA LEU A 92 4.82 16.01 -28.40
C LEU A 92 4.73 16.01 -29.94
N PRO A 93 5.83 16.31 -30.66
CA PRO A 93 5.78 16.40 -32.12
C PRO A 93 5.84 14.99 -32.71
N GLY A 94 4.69 14.35 -32.92
CA GLY A 94 4.66 13.09 -33.66
C GLY A 94 3.38 12.27 -33.58
N ARG A 95 2.99 11.68 -34.72
CA ARG A 95 2.02 10.58 -34.79
C ARG A 95 2.62 9.33 -34.15
N ILE A 96 2.07 8.90 -33.02
CA ILE A 96 2.25 7.53 -32.54
C ILE A 96 1.15 6.70 -33.23
N PRO A 97 1.48 5.67 -34.03
CA PRO A 97 0.47 4.76 -34.55
C PRO A 97 -0.35 4.20 -33.37
N GLN A 98 -1.69 4.29 -33.46
CA GLN A 98 -2.67 3.77 -32.48
C GLN A 98 -2.92 4.58 -31.18
N SER A 99 -2.28 5.72 -30.93
CA SER A 99 -2.68 6.57 -29.79
C SER A 99 -2.55 8.06 -30.07
N TRP A 100 -3.67 8.77 -30.10
CA TRP A 100 -3.72 10.23 -30.06
C TRP A 100 -3.50 10.67 -28.61
N ARG A 101 -2.26 10.92 -28.21
CA ARG A 101 -1.93 11.49 -26.90
C ARG A 101 -1.59 12.97 -27.06
N SER A 102 -2.63 13.81 -27.02
CA SER A 102 -2.51 15.27 -27.02
C SER A 102 -2.27 15.86 -25.63
N ASP A 103 -2.31 15.02 -24.60
CA ASP A 103 -2.13 15.34 -23.20
C ASP A 103 -0.66 15.27 -22.74
N VAL A 104 0.26 14.92 -23.64
CA VAL A 104 1.69 14.80 -23.34
C VAL A 104 2.46 16.01 -23.88
N PHE A 105 3.10 16.71 -22.96
CA PHE A 105 3.93 17.88 -23.25
C PHE A 105 5.41 17.58 -22.93
N LEU A 106 6.32 18.05 -23.78
CA LEU A 106 7.77 17.87 -23.67
C LEU A 106 8.47 19.17 -23.26
N LEU A 107 9.28 19.08 -22.20
CA LEU A 107 10.17 20.18 -21.84
C LEU A 107 11.11 20.49 -23.00
N PRO A 108 11.45 21.77 -23.23
CA PRO A 108 12.51 22.15 -24.16
C PRO A 108 13.81 21.42 -23.86
N THR A 109 14.61 21.15 -24.88
CA THR A 109 15.90 20.43 -24.75
C THR A 109 16.90 21.16 -23.85
N ASN A 110 16.80 22.50 -23.75
CA ASN A 110 17.61 23.33 -22.87
C ASN A 110 17.04 23.45 -21.43
N CYS A 111 15.88 22.88 -21.15
CA CYS A 111 15.25 22.90 -19.84
C CYS A 111 15.30 21.53 -19.19
N THR A 112 15.73 21.48 -17.93
CA THR A 112 15.75 20.25 -17.13
C THR A 112 14.69 20.35 -16.03
N LYS A 113 14.27 19.21 -15.45
CA LYS A 113 13.37 19.24 -14.29
C LYS A 113 13.92 20.10 -13.14
N ILE A 114 15.25 20.17 -13.00
CA ILE A 114 15.92 21.01 -12.00
C ILE A 114 15.74 22.49 -12.32
N SER A 115 15.83 22.91 -13.59
CA SER A 115 15.62 24.32 -13.95
C SER A 115 14.18 24.76 -13.67
N VAL A 116 13.20 23.88 -13.95
CA VAL A 116 11.79 24.13 -13.60
C VAL A 116 11.62 24.29 -12.09
N TYR A 117 12.23 23.39 -11.30
CA TYR A 117 12.18 23.48 -9.84
C TYR A 117 12.84 24.76 -9.30
N ARG A 118 13.95 25.21 -9.88
CA ARG A 118 14.59 26.49 -9.50
C ARG A 118 13.70 27.68 -9.82
N ALA A 119 12.98 27.66 -10.93
CA ALA A 119 12.00 28.70 -11.27
C ALA A 119 10.84 28.71 -10.26
N TYR A 120 10.33 27.53 -9.88
CA TYR A 120 9.34 27.40 -8.81
C TYR A 120 9.85 27.97 -7.48
N GLU A 121 11.05 27.58 -7.07
CA GLU A 121 11.67 28.02 -5.82
C GLU A 121 11.82 29.55 -5.78
N ALA A 122 12.19 30.18 -6.90
CA ALA A 122 12.28 31.64 -7.00
C ALA A 122 10.92 32.33 -6.80
N VAL A 123 9.88 31.88 -7.52
CA VAL A 123 8.51 32.43 -7.40
C VAL A 123 7.95 32.26 -5.99
N VAL A 124 8.19 31.10 -5.38
CA VAL A 124 7.73 30.79 -4.03
C VAL A 124 8.43 31.65 -2.98
N LYS A 125 9.74 31.88 -3.13
CA LYS A 125 10.51 32.78 -2.25
C LYS A 125 10.00 34.22 -2.35
N GLU A 126 9.75 34.71 -3.56
CA GLU A 126 9.20 36.05 -3.79
C GLU A 126 7.80 36.22 -3.18
N SER A 127 6.98 35.17 -3.26
CA SER A 127 5.61 35.19 -2.75
C SER A 127 5.50 34.88 -1.24
N GLY A 128 6.63 34.62 -0.55
CA GLY A 128 6.64 34.29 0.88
C GLY A 128 6.00 32.95 1.23
N PHE A 129 5.90 32.04 0.27
CA PHE A 129 5.21 30.78 0.39
C PHE A 129 6.15 29.65 0.84
N ARG A 130 5.58 28.58 1.44
CA ARG A 130 6.34 27.35 1.74
C ARG A 130 6.82 26.69 0.45
N CYS A 131 8.14 26.51 0.31
CA CYS A 131 8.72 25.67 -0.74
C CYS A 131 8.57 24.20 -0.35
N VAL A 132 8.13 23.38 -1.31
CA VAL A 132 7.78 21.97 -1.11
C VAL A 132 8.54 21.09 -2.07
#